data_AF-R9NWA6-F1
#
_entry.id   AF-R9NWA6-F1
#
_cell.length_a   1.000
_cell.length_b   1.000
_cell.length_c   1.000
_cell.angle_alpha   90.00
_cell.angle_beta   90.00
_cell.angle_gamma   90.00
#
_symmetry.space_group_name_H-M   'P 1'
#
loop_
_entity.id
_entity.type
_entity.pdbx_description
1 polymer ?
#
loop_
_entity_poly.entity_id
_entity_poly.type
_entity_poly.pdbx_seq_one_letter_code
_entity_poly.pdbx_strand_id
1 'polypeptide(L)'
;MLTQQYYKHYNSISEVKWGYILHGIGYSFLVTSVLSFLAIVHANANGLGDATSKGYKRPWVLRILHLVNVGALVLLITGYSKSGDVFDGAHPDAKLDSKAHIGDIIYCGITVVLFGYCSVLFPKTTGKDKKILARVFLGLVFMAIRCGYATWHTYRVPFLGVNTWVKLGLDYIPEVLAVLAFVTIAFVGRDQDAYTSSKHYQFAHPGPGYA
;
A
#
# COMPACT_ATOMS: atom_id res chain seq x y z
N MET A 1 16.00 20.76 -22.30
CA MET A 1 15.72 22.02 -21.55
C MET A 1 14.94 21.79 -20.25
N LEU A 2 13.98 20.87 -20.16
CA LEU A 2 13.32 20.50 -18.88
C LEU A 2 14.26 19.84 -17.85
N THR A 3 15.21 19.02 -18.30
CA THR A 3 16.22 18.38 -17.45
C THR A 3 17.13 19.42 -16.75
N GLN A 4 17.56 20.46 -17.46
CA GLN A 4 18.34 21.56 -16.87
C GLN A 4 17.54 22.41 -15.87
N GLN A 5 16.22 22.55 -16.04
CA GLN A 5 15.36 23.20 -15.04
C GLN A 5 15.16 22.34 -13.78
N TYR A 6 15.08 21.02 -13.93
CA TYR A 6 15.02 20.09 -12.79
C TYR A 6 16.29 20.19 -11.92
N TYR A 7 17.47 20.30 -12.55
CA TYR A 7 18.74 20.54 -11.87
C TYR A 7 18.89 21.92 -11.23
N LYS A 8 18.26 22.95 -11.82
CA LYS A 8 18.27 24.30 -11.24
C LYS A 8 17.33 24.48 -10.04
N HIS A 9 16.39 23.56 -9.83
CA HIS A 9 15.35 23.72 -8.80
C HIS A 9 15.57 22.85 -7.55
N TYR A 10 16.30 21.74 -7.66
CA TYR A 10 16.73 20.96 -6.49
C TYR A 10 18.14 21.37 -6.09
N ASN A 11 18.26 22.08 -4.97
CA ASN A 11 19.55 22.49 -4.41
C ASN A 11 20.41 21.30 -3.93
N SER A 12 19.85 20.07 -3.88
CA SER A 12 20.58 18.88 -3.49
C SER A 12 20.11 17.58 -4.17
N ILE A 13 21.06 16.84 -4.74
CA ILE A 13 20.94 15.45 -5.22
C ILE A 13 20.34 14.53 -4.14
N SER A 14 20.64 14.82 -2.85
CA SER A 14 20.14 14.02 -1.74
C SER A 14 18.62 14.09 -1.60
N GLU A 15 18.00 15.24 -1.88
CA GLU A 15 16.56 15.45 -1.73
C GLU A 15 15.79 14.62 -2.76
N VAL A 16 16.24 14.64 -4.02
CA VAL A 16 15.64 13.86 -5.10
C VAL A 16 15.73 12.36 -4.77
N LYS A 17 16.91 11.90 -4.35
CA LYS A 17 17.14 10.51 -3.94
C LYS A 17 16.23 10.09 -2.78
N TRP A 18 16.14 10.91 -1.74
CA TRP A 18 15.26 10.66 -0.59
C TRP A 18 13.78 10.67 -0.97
N GLY A 19 13.38 11.49 -1.94
CA GLY A 19 12.03 11.47 -2.51
C GLY A 19 11.65 10.09 -3.05
N TYR A 20 12.51 9.44 -3.84
CA TYR A 20 12.27 8.08 -4.34
C TYR A 20 12.31 7.02 -3.24
N ILE A 21 13.16 7.18 -2.23
CA ILE A 21 13.19 6.29 -1.06
C ILE A 21 11.88 6.38 -0.27
N LEU A 22 11.42 7.59 0.04
CA LEU A 22 10.16 7.84 0.75
C LEU A 22 8.97 7.28 -0.02
N HIS A 23 9.02 7.34 -1.35
CA HIS A 23 8.02 6.76 -2.24
C HIS A 23 7.93 5.23 -2.11
N GLY A 24 9.09 4.55 -2.01
CA GLY A 24 9.16 3.12 -1.73
C GLY A 24 8.66 2.77 -0.33
N ILE A 25 8.97 3.60 0.67
CA ILE A 25 8.46 3.45 2.03
C ILE A 25 6.93 3.58 2.04
N GLY A 26 6.36 4.60 1.39
CA GLY A 26 4.92 4.80 1.26
C GLY A 26 4.22 3.58 0.66
N TYR A 27 4.79 3.01 -0.40
CA TYR A 27 4.23 1.79 -1.01
C TYR A 27 4.29 0.58 -0.07
N SER A 28 5.38 0.40 0.69
CA SER A 28 5.49 -0.66 1.71
C SER A 28 4.42 -0.54 2.81
N PHE A 29 4.06 0.68 3.19
CA PHE A 29 2.96 0.94 4.12
C PHE A 29 1.60 0.57 3.52
N LEU A 30 1.37 0.86 2.24
CA LEU A 30 0.14 0.44 1.55
C LEU A 30 0.01 -1.08 1.51
N VAL A 31 1.08 -1.80 1.13
CA VAL A 31 1.12 -3.27 1.15
C VAL A 31 0.84 -3.81 2.55
N THR A 32 1.47 -3.24 3.57
CA THR A 32 1.26 -3.67 4.97
C THR A 32 -0.18 -3.43 5.45
N SER A 33 -0.81 -2.35 4.98
CA SER A 33 -2.21 -2.05 5.25
C SER A 33 -3.13 -3.09 4.63
N VAL A 34 -2.92 -3.43 3.35
CA VAL A 34 -3.67 -4.50 2.66
C VAL A 34 -3.51 -5.84 3.38
N LEU A 35 -2.28 -6.22 3.74
CA LEU A 35 -2.01 -7.45 4.48
C LEU A 35 -2.78 -7.50 5.81
N SER A 36 -2.91 -6.36 6.49
CA SER A 36 -3.62 -6.27 7.75
C SER A 36 -5.13 -6.41 7.57
N PHE A 37 -5.72 -5.75 6.58
CA PHE A 37 -7.15 -5.92 6.27
C PHE A 37 -7.48 -7.34 5.80
N LEU A 38 -6.65 -7.94 4.95
CA LEU A 38 -6.82 -9.32 4.51
C LEU A 38 -6.69 -10.31 5.66
N ALA A 39 -5.80 -10.05 6.64
CA ALA A 39 -5.69 -10.89 7.83
C ALA A 39 -6.95 -10.86 8.70
N ILE A 40 -7.60 -9.69 8.83
CA ILE A 40 -8.88 -9.51 9.54
C ILE A 40 -9.98 -10.29 8.81
N VAL A 41 -10.15 -10.02 7.51
CA VAL A 41 -11.19 -10.67 6.70
C VAL A 41 -11.00 -12.18 6.65
N HIS A 42 -9.75 -12.66 6.57
CA HIS A 42 -9.45 -14.10 6.59
C HIS A 42 -9.80 -14.76 7.93
N ALA A 43 -9.54 -14.09 9.06
CA ALA A 43 -9.88 -14.64 10.37
C ALA A 43 -11.39 -14.83 10.51
N ASN A 44 -12.16 -13.80 10.14
CA ASN A 44 -13.61 -13.81 10.17
C ASN A 44 -14.19 -14.89 9.24
N ALA A 45 -13.70 -14.96 7.99
CA ALA A 45 -14.19 -15.91 6.99
C ALA A 45 -13.95 -17.39 7.36
N ASN A 46 -12.95 -17.68 8.20
CA ASN A 46 -12.63 -19.05 8.62
C ASN A 46 -12.99 -19.32 10.09
N GLY A 47 -13.71 -18.43 10.77
CA GLY A 47 -14.11 -18.60 12.16
C GLY A 47 -12.93 -18.68 13.15
N LEU A 48 -11.79 -18.08 12.82
CA LEU A 48 -10.55 -18.13 13.62
C LEU A 48 -10.54 -17.13 14.79
N GLY A 49 -11.65 -16.44 15.03
CA GLY A 49 -11.78 -15.40 16.05
C GLY A 49 -11.24 -14.04 15.59
N ASP A 50 -11.09 -13.12 16.54
CA ASP A 50 -10.66 -11.75 16.27
C ASP A 50 -9.16 -11.70 15.91
N ALA A 51 -8.85 -11.26 14.69
CA ALA A 51 -7.49 -11.09 14.19
C ALA A 51 -6.66 -10.06 14.99
N THR A 52 -7.31 -9.24 15.82
CA THR A 52 -6.68 -8.26 16.71
C THR A 52 -6.39 -8.81 18.11
N SER A 53 -6.85 -10.02 18.43
CA SER A 53 -6.64 -10.66 19.73
C SER A 53 -5.17 -11.04 19.97
N LYS A 54 -4.72 -10.91 21.23
CA LYS A 54 -3.39 -11.38 21.65
C LYS A 54 -3.30 -12.90 21.45
N GLY A 55 -2.47 -13.33 20.49
CA GLY A 55 -2.26 -14.74 20.17
C GLY A 55 -2.74 -15.14 18.77
N TYR A 56 -3.44 -14.27 18.04
CA TYR A 56 -3.81 -14.54 16.66
C TYR A 56 -2.56 -14.75 15.80
N LYS A 57 -2.46 -15.97 15.27
CA LYS A 57 -1.41 -16.35 14.34
C LYS A 57 -1.87 -15.96 12.94
N ARG A 58 -1.35 -14.85 12.41
CA ARG A 58 -1.53 -14.46 10.99
C ARG A 58 -1.29 -15.68 10.08
N PRO A 59 -2.08 -15.86 9.00
CA PRO A 59 -1.86 -16.90 8.01
C PRO A 59 -0.42 -16.88 7.51
N TRP A 60 0.18 -18.06 7.36
CA TRP A 60 1.59 -18.20 6.97
C TRP A 60 1.91 -17.42 5.69
N VAL A 61 1.01 -17.47 4.70
CA VAL A 61 1.13 -16.72 3.43
C VAL A 61 1.27 -15.21 3.68
N LEU A 62 0.44 -14.63 4.55
CA LEU A 62 0.47 -13.19 4.85
C LEU A 62 1.73 -12.79 5.64
N ARG A 63 2.30 -13.70 6.44
CA ARG A 63 3.59 -13.46 7.11
C ARG A 63 4.75 -13.43 6.14
N ILE A 64 4.79 -14.39 5.21
CA ILE A 64 5.81 -14.43 4.18
C ILE A 64 5.72 -13.18 3.31
N LEU A 65 4.52 -12.80 2.87
CA LEU A 65 4.35 -11.57 2.10
C LEU A 65 4.82 -10.33 2.86
N HIS A 66 4.61 -10.26 4.17
CA HIS A 66 5.13 -9.17 4.98
C HIS A 66 6.67 -9.17 5.05
N LEU A 67 7.30 -10.34 5.20
CA LEU A 67 8.76 -10.46 5.19
C LEU A 67 9.33 -10.07 3.82
N VAL A 68 8.71 -10.54 2.74
CA VAL A 68 9.08 -10.20 1.36
C VAL A 68 8.91 -8.70 1.10
N ASN A 69 7.84 -8.08 1.62
CA ASN A 69 7.62 -6.63 1.58
C ASN A 69 8.77 -5.85 2.24
N VAL A 70 9.21 -6.27 3.43
CA VAL A 70 10.36 -5.65 4.11
C VAL A 70 11.65 -5.85 3.30
N GLY A 71 11.88 -7.06 2.78
CA GLY A 71 13.04 -7.36 1.93
C GLY A 71 13.07 -6.51 0.65
N ALA A 72 11.93 -6.34 -0.01
CA ALA A 72 11.78 -5.50 -1.20
C ALA A 72 12.07 -4.03 -0.89
N LEU A 73 11.59 -3.52 0.25
CA LEU A 73 11.90 -2.17 0.69
C LEU A 73 13.40 -1.96 0.92
N VAL A 74 14.08 -2.90 1.57
CA VAL A 74 15.54 -2.84 1.77
C VAL A 74 16.29 -2.85 0.44
N LEU A 75 15.84 -3.66 -0.53
CA LEU A 75 16.43 -3.67 -1.88
C LEU A 75 16.24 -2.33 -2.61
N LEU A 76 15.05 -1.72 -2.53
CA LEU A 76 14.83 -0.39 -3.09
C LEU A 76 15.70 0.68 -2.43
N ILE A 77 15.73 0.72 -1.09
CA ILE A 77 16.55 1.70 -0.35
C ILE A 77 18.01 1.56 -0.74
N THR A 78 18.54 0.33 -0.74
CA THR A 78 19.95 0.09 -1.09
C THR A 78 20.24 0.36 -2.56
N GLY A 79 19.31 0.04 -3.47
CA GLY A 79 19.44 0.33 -4.90
C GLY A 79 19.49 1.83 -5.18
N TYR A 80 18.52 2.60 -4.66
CA TYR A 80 18.54 4.07 -4.80
C TYR A 80 19.74 4.71 -4.11
N SER A 81 20.16 4.19 -2.96
CA SER A 81 21.34 4.70 -2.24
C SER A 81 22.64 4.55 -3.02
N LYS A 82 22.76 3.46 -3.79
CA LYS A 82 23.94 3.16 -4.62
C LYS A 82 23.91 3.82 -6.01
N SER A 83 22.79 4.40 -6.41
CA SER A 83 22.60 5.00 -7.75
C SER A 83 22.84 6.51 -7.77
N GLY A 84 23.82 7.01 -7.00
CA GLY A 84 24.06 8.45 -6.86
C GLY A 84 24.23 9.17 -8.19
N ASP A 85 24.94 8.53 -9.12
CA ASP A 85 25.29 9.02 -10.44
C ASP A 85 24.06 9.24 -11.34
N VAL A 86 22.96 8.51 -11.10
CA VAL A 86 21.67 8.71 -11.81
C VAL A 86 20.99 9.99 -11.35
N PHE A 87 21.22 10.37 -10.09
CA PHE A 87 20.62 11.55 -9.47
C PHE A 87 21.48 12.80 -9.60
N ASP A 88 22.74 12.68 -10.05
CA ASP A 88 23.63 13.82 -10.33
C ASP A 88 23.36 14.49 -11.69
N GLY A 89 22.78 13.73 -12.64
CA GLY A 89 22.38 14.15 -13.99
C GLY A 89 23.47 14.79 -14.83
N ALA A 90 24.72 14.64 -14.39
CA ALA A 90 25.90 14.78 -15.20
C ALA A 90 26.06 13.57 -16.14
N HIS A 91 25.49 12.42 -15.76
CA HIS A 91 25.60 11.17 -16.50
C HIS A 91 24.25 10.73 -17.11
N PRO A 92 23.91 11.18 -18.35
CA PRO A 92 22.60 10.88 -18.96
C PRO A 92 22.37 9.39 -19.25
N ASP A 93 23.44 8.61 -19.35
CA ASP A 93 23.38 7.16 -19.59
C ASP A 93 23.46 6.33 -18.29
N ALA A 94 23.53 6.98 -17.13
CA ALA A 94 23.58 6.29 -15.85
C ALA A 94 22.29 5.49 -15.60
N LYS A 95 22.47 4.28 -15.09
CA LYS A 95 21.38 3.34 -14.77
C LYS A 95 21.29 3.13 -13.27
N LEU A 96 20.08 2.87 -12.80
CA LEU A 96 19.88 2.48 -11.41
C LEU A 96 20.59 1.14 -11.14
N ASP A 97 21.05 0.99 -9.90
CA ASP A 97 21.53 -0.29 -9.39
C ASP A 97 20.43 -1.34 -9.54
N SER A 98 20.80 -2.51 -10.03
CA SER A 98 19.92 -3.67 -10.25
C SER A 98 19.00 -4.01 -9.07
N LYS A 99 19.41 -3.70 -7.83
CA LYS A 99 18.61 -3.89 -6.63
C LYS A 99 17.30 -3.09 -6.64
N ALA A 100 17.30 -1.89 -7.22
CA ALA A 100 16.09 -1.08 -7.37
C ALA A 100 15.09 -1.78 -8.31
N HIS A 101 15.58 -2.29 -9.45
CA HIS A 101 14.74 -3.05 -10.38
C HIS A 101 14.16 -4.32 -9.76
N ILE A 102 14.98 -5.07 -9.02
CA ILE A 102 14.54 -6.29 -8.35
C ILE A 102 13.48 -5.96 -7.28
N GLY A 103 13.67 -4.89 -6.50
CA GLY A 103 12.71 -4.44 -5.50
C GLY A 103 11.34 -4.12 -6.11
N ASP A 104 11.31 -3.38 -7.22
CA ASP A 104 10.07 -3.04 -7.94
C ASP A 104 9.37 -4.28 -8.52
N ILE A 105 10.13 -5.22 -9.11
CA ILE A 105 9.56 -6.48 -9.61
C ILE A 105 8.92 -7.28 -8.46
N ILE A 106 9.58 -7.34 -7.30
CA ILE A 106 9.02 -8.01 -6.14
C ILE A 106 7.72 -7.34 -5.71
N TYR A 107 7.64 -6.00 -5.71
CA TYR A 107 6.41 -5.29 -5.40
C TYR A 107 5.29 -5.59 -6.38
N CYS A 108 5.57 -5.64 -7.68
CA CYS A 108 4.61 -6.10 -8.69
C CYS A 108 4.09 -7.50 -8.37
N GLY A 109 4.98 -8.44 -8.04
CA GLY A 109 4.64 -9.79 -7.63
C GLY A 109 3.74 -9.82 -6.39
N ILE A 110 4.08 -9.04 -5.36
CA ILE A 110 3.26 -8.89 -4.15
C ILE A 110 1.86 -8.40 -4.52
N THR A 111 1.72 -7.37 -5.35
CA THR A 111 0.40 -6.84 -5.74
C THR A 111 -0.46 -7.91 -6.40
N VAL A 112 0.11 -8.71 -7.31
CA VAL A 112 -0.59 -9.80 -7.99
C VAL A 112 -1.03 -10.89 -7.01
N VAL A 113 -0.15 -11.27 -6.07
CA VAL A 113 -0.52 -12.26 -5.04
C VAL A 113 -1.62 -11.73 -4.13
N LEU A 114 -1.58 -10.45 -3.75
CA LEU A 114 -2.65 -9.83 -2.95
C LEU A 114 -3.98 -9.78 -3.70
N PHE A 115 -3.97 -9.52 -5.00
CA PHE A 115 -5.15 -9.64 -5.86
C PHE A 115 -5.72 -11.06 -5.82
N GLY A 116 -4.90 -12.07 -6.08
CA GLY A 116 -5.32 -13.47 -6.03
C GLY A 116 -5.91 -13.84 -4.67
N TYR A 117 -5.26 -13.44 -3.58
CA TYR A 117 -5.73 -13.71 -2.22
C TYR A 117 -7.07 -13.02 -1.92
N CYS A 118 -7.22 -11.77 -2.36
CA CYS A 118 -8.48 -11.02 -2.25
C CYS A 118 -9.62 -11.71 -3.02
N SER A 119 -9.36 -12.14 -4.27
CA SER A 119 -10.34 -12.85 -5.09
C SER A 119 -10.79 -14.18 -4.49
N VAL A 120 -9.89 -14.94 -3.85
CA VAL A 120 -10.22 -16.20 -3.18
C VAL A 120 -11.08 -16.00 -1.92
N LEU A 121 -10.90 -14.89 -1.21
CA LEU A 121 -11.71 -14.55 -0.03
C LEU A 121 -13.08 -13.97 -0.38
N PHE A 122 -13.23 -13.37 -1.55
CA PHE A 122 -14.47 -12.70 -1.96
C PHE A 122 -15.73 -13.58 -1.91
N PRO A 123 -15.74 -14.82 -2.43
CA PRO A 123 -16.93 -15.68 -2.34
C PRO A 123 -17.18 -16.20 -0.91
N LYS A 124 -16.19 -16.18 -0.03
CA LYS A 124 -16.27 -16.69 1.35
C LYS A 124 -16.73 -15.64 2.36
N THR A 125 -16.90 -14.39 1.94
CA THR A 125 -17.16 -13.26 2.83
C THR A 125 -18.52 -12.64 2.55
N THR A 126 -19.19 -12.20 3.62
CA THR A 126 -20.52 -11.56 3.55
C THR A 126 -20.55 -10.30 4.42
N GLY A 127 -21.61 -9.48 4.28
CA GLY A 127 -21.84 -8.34 5.16
C GLY A 127 -20.73 -7.28 5.15
N LYS A 128 -20.24 -6.93 6.35
CA LYS A 128 -19.20 -5.90 6.57
C LYS A 128 -17.87 -6.31 5.91
N ASP A 129 -17.46 -7.57 6.02
CA ASP A 129 -16.18 -8.05 5.48
C ASP A 129 -16.11 -7.97 3.95
N LYS A 130 -17.22 -8.26 3.26
CA LYS A 130 -17.30 -8.10 1.80
C LYS A 130 -17.13 -6.63 1.37
N LYS A 131 -17.64 -5.68 2.16
CA LYS A 131 -17.47 -4.24 1.94
C LYS A 131 -16.03 -3.78 2.18
N ILE A 132 -15.33 -4.38 3.15
CA ILE A 132 -13.89 -4.15 3.37
C ILE A 132 -13.11 -4.67 2.17
N LEU A 133 -13.39 -5.90 1.76
CA LEU A 133 -12.67 -6.57 0.68
C LEU A 133 -12.85 -5.85 -0.68
N ALA A 134 -14.05 -5.33 -0.97
CA ALA A 134 -14.27 -4.51 -2.16
C ALA A 134 -13.43 -3.22 -2.18
N ARG A 135 -13.27 -2.55 -1.02
CA ARG A 135 -12.40 -1.37 -0.88
C ARG A 135 -10.92 -1.72 -0.98
N VAL A 136 -10.52 -2.86 -0.40
CA VAL A 136 -9.17 -3.41 -0.56
C VAL A 136 -8.89 -3.70 -2.03
N PHE A 137 -9.82 -4.32 -2.75
CA PHE A 137 -9.71 -4.59 -4.18
C PHE A 137 -9.57 -3.29 -4.98
N LEU A 138 -10.38 -2.28 -4.69
CA LEU A 138 -10.27 -0.96 -5.33
C LEU A 138 -8.91 -0.31 -5.07
N GLY A 139 -8.42 -0.33 -3.82
CA GLY A 139 -7.09 0.15 -3.48
C GLY A 139 -5.98 -0.61 -4.21
N LEU A 140 -6.11 -1.93 -4.34
CA LEU A 140 -5.17 -2.76 -5.10
C LEU A 140 -5.11 -2.40 -6.58
N VAL A 141 -6.22 -1.99 -7.21
CA VAL A 141 -6.23 -1.51 -8.61
C VAL A 141 -5.36 -0.28 -8.75
N PHE A 142 -5.52 0.70 -7.86
CA PHE A 142 -4.68 1.90 -7.89
C PHE A 142 -3.21 1.60 -7.58
N MET A 143 -2.95 0.69 -6.62
CA MET A 143 -1.60 0.21 -6.34
C MET A 143 -0.96 -0.51 -7.53
N ALA A 144 -1.73 -1.24 -8.34
CA ALA A 144 -1.21 -1.91 -9.53
C ALA A 144 -0.86 -0.94 -10.65
N ILE A 145 -1.69 0.09 -10.89
CA ILE A 145 -1.38 1.16 -11.85
C ILE A 145 -0.05 1.83 -11.48
N ARG A 146 0.05 2.25 -10.20
CA ARG A 146 1.27 2.86 -9.66
C ARG A 146 2.47 1.93 -9.80
N CYS A 147 2.37 0.69 -9.34
CA CYS A 147 3.48 -0.25 -9.33
C CYS A 147 3.95 -0.60 -10.75
N GLY A 148 3.01 -0.77 -11.69
CA GLY A 148 3.32 -0.97 -13.10
C GLY A 148 4.06 0.21 -13.71
N TYR A 149 3.61 1.43 -13.43
CA TYR A 149 4.31 2.64 -13.88
C TYR A 149 5.69 2.79 -13.23
N ALA A 150 5.80 2.62 -11.92
CA ALA A 150 7.06 2.71 -11.19
C ALA A 150 8.10 1.69 -11.70
N THR A 151 7.66 0.45 -11.93
CA THR A 151 8.52 -0.60 -12.50
C THR A 151 8.97 -0.23 -13.91
N TRP A 152 8.06 0.21 -14.78
CA TRP A 152 8.47 0.67 -16.11
C TRP A 152 9.44 1.86 -16.03
N HIS A 153 9.18 2.81 -15.14
CA HIS A 153 9.98 4.02 -14.94
C HIS A 153 11.40 3.69 -14.50
N THR A 154 11.61 2.69 -13.62
CA THR A 154 12.96 2.33 -13.19
C THR A 154 13.83 1.82 -14.33
N TYR A 155 13.28 1.18 -15.36
CA TYR A 155 14.05 0.74 -16.53
C TYR A 155 14.34 1.83 -17.57
N ARG A 156 13.84 3.06 -17.40
CA ARG A 156 14.03 4.15 -18.36
C ARG A 156 15.39 4.83 -18.18
N VAL A 157 16.03 5.14 -19.31
CA VAL A 157 17.24 5.96 -19.38
C VAL A 157 16.97 7.09 -20.37
N PRO A 158 17.16 8.38 -20.00
CA PRO A 158 17.52 8.86 -18.67
C PRO A 158 16.37 8.73 -17.65
N PHE A 159 16.67 8.23 -16.45
CA PHE A 159 15.68 7.98 -15.38
C PHE A 159 14.93 9.23 -14.92
N LEU A 160 15.62 10.39 -14.84
CA LEU A 160 15.01 11.66 -14.44
C LEU A 160 14.34 12.43 -15.59
N GLY A 161 14.45 11.96 -16.84
CA GLY A 161 13.98 12.67 -18.02
C GLY A 161 12.49 12.46 -18.35
N VAL A 162 11.72 11.83 -17.47
CA VAL A 162 10.33 11.43 -17.74
C VAL A 162 9.38 12.60 -17.48
N ASN A 163 8.31 12.69 -18.28
CA ASN A 163 7.32 13.76 -18.18
C ASN A 163 6.67 13.80 -16.79
N THR A 164 6.82 14.93 -16.09
CA THR A 164 6.28 15.17 -14.74
C THR A 164 4.77 14.95 -14.67
N TRP A 165 4.02 15.28 -15.72
CA TRP A 165 2.55 15.08 -15.76
C TRP A 165 2.17 13.60 -15.76
N VAL A 166 2.96 12.77 -16.44
CA VAL A 166 2.75 11.32 -16.47
C VAL A 166 3.07 10.72 -15.10
N LYS A 167 4.16 11.19 -14.47
CA LYS A 167 4.49 10.82 -13.08
C LYS A 167 3.39 11.23 -12.10
N LEU A 168 2.84 12.44 -12.24
CA LEU A 168 1.72 12.89 -11.42
C LEU A 168 0.49 11.98 -11.58
N GLY A 169 0.10 11.72 -12.82
CA GLY A 169 -1.11 10.97 -13.14
C GLY A 169 -1.04 9.47 -12.82
N LEU A 170 0.12 8.84 -12.99
CA LEU A 170 0.27 7.39 -12.86
C LEU A 170 0.96 6.95 -11.57
N ASP A 171 1.61 7.86 -10.85
CA ASP A 171 2.36 7.53 -9.64
C ASP A 171 1.70 8.12 -8.39
N TYR A 172 1.56 9.44 -8.32
CA TYR A 172 1.03 10.14 -7.14
C TYR A 172 -0.48 10.06 -7.01
N ILE A 173 -1.24 10.31 -8.08
CA ILE A 173 -2.72 10.25 -8.03
C ILE A 173 -3.21 8.85 -7.61
N PRO A 174 -2.72 7.73 -8.20
CA PRO A 174 -3.16 6.41 -7.78
C PRO A 174 -2.74 6.08 -6.34
N GLU A 175 -1.59 6.55 -5.87
CA GLU A 175 -1.20 6.38 -4.47
C GLU A 175 -2.21 7.03 -3.50
N VAL A 176 -2.57 8.28 -3.77
CA VAL A 176 -3.56 9.01 -2.97
C VAL A 176 -4.93 8.31 -3.02
N LEU A 177 -5.34 7.85 -4.21
CA LEU A 177 -6.60 7.11 -4.36
C LEU A 177 -6.58 5.77 -3.61
N ALA A 178 -5.44 5.07 -3.57
CA ALA A 178 -5.28 3.86 -2.78
C ALA A 178 -5.40 4.15 -1.27
N VAL A 179 -4.74 5.21 -0.79
CA VAL A 179 -4.88 5.67 0.61
C VAL A 179 -6.33 6.00 0.92
N LEU A 180 -7.01 6.78 0.08
CA LEU A 180 -8.42 7.14 0.28
C LEU A 180 -9.30 5.90 0.32
N ALA A 181 -9.09 4.92 -0.58
CA ALA A 181 -9.82 3.65 -0.55
C ALA A 181 -9.65 2.94 0.79
N PHE A 182 -8.43 2.89 1.35
CA PHE A 182 -8.18 2.29 2.66
C PHE A 182 -8.76 3.11 3.83
N VAL A 183 -8.71 4.44 3.77
CA VAL A 183 -9.34 5.30 4.79
C VAL A 183 -10.86 5.05 4.83
N THR A 184 -11.51 4.83 3.69
CA THR A 184 -12.96 4.52 3.68
C THR A 184 -13.32 3.21 4.38
N ILE A 185 -12.35 2.31 4.61
CA ILE A 185 -12.56 1.06 5.36
C ILE A 185 -12.90 1.38 6.83
N ALA A 186 -12.29 2.42 7.41
CA ALA A 186 -12.56 2.85 8.80
C ALA A 186 -14.01 3.28 9.04
N PHE A 187 -14.77 3.53 7.97
CA PHE A 187 -16.19 3.90 8.04
C PHE A 187 -17.13 2.72 7.76
N VAL A 188 -16.60 1.53 7.46
CA VAL A 188 -17.43 0.34 7.24
C VAL A 188 -18.04 -0.10 8.57
N GLY A 189 -19.36 0.01 8.68
CA GLY A 189 -20.12 -0.51 9.82
C GLY A 189 -20.39 0.47 10.95
N ARG A 190 -19.86 1.71 10.88
CA ARG A 190 -20.11 2.77 11.88
C ARG A 190 -21.60 3.05 12.11
N ASP A 191 -22.42 2.99 11.06
CA ASP A 191 -23.86 3.25 11.18
C ASP A 191 -24.58 2.10 11.90
N GLN A 192 -24.20 0.84 11.67
CA GLN A 192 -24.82 -0.30 12.36
C GLN A 192 -24.50 -0.28 13.85
N ASP A 193 -23.27 0.07 14.23
CA ASP A 193 -22.81 0.06 15.62
C ASP A 193 -23.46 1.21 16.43
N ALA A 194 -23.71 2.37 15.80
CA ALA A 194 -24.47 3.48 16.38
C ALA A 194 -25.95 3.13 16.61
N TYR A 195 -26.57 2.37 15.70
CA TYR A 195 -27.96 1.90 15.84
C TYR A 195 -28.12 0.77 16.88
N THR A 196 -27.16 -0.13 17.04
CA THR A 196 -27.20 -1.16 18.11
C THR A 196 -26.90 -0.57 19.49
N SER A 197 -25.96 0.38 19.59
CA SER A 197 -25.64 1.05 20.85
C SER A 197 -26.85 1.83 21.38
N SER A 198 -27.53 2.61 20.52
CA SER A 198 -28.73 3.35 20.91
C SER A 198 -29.91 2.46 21.33
N LYS A 199 -30.08 1.27 20.72
CA LYS A 199 -31.06 0.29 21.19
C LYS A 199 -30.72 -0.30 22.56
N HIS A 200 -29.46 -0.60 22.85
CA HIS A 200 -29.07 -1.07 24.19
C HIS A 200 -29.35 -0.05 25.30
N TYR A 201 -29.28 1.25 25.01
CA TYR A 201 -29.69 2.28 25.97
C TYR A 201 -31.22 2.45 26.08
N GLN A 202 -31.99 2.15 25.03
CA GLN A 202 -33.47 2.20 25.09
C GLN A 202 -34.11 1.01 25.81
N PHE A 203 -33.45 -0.15 25.89
CA PHE A 203 -33.96 -1.34 26.59
C PHE A 203 -33.42 -1.51 28.02
N ALA A 204 -32.54 -0.62 28.48
CA ALA A 204 -32.18 -0.53 29.88
C ALA A 204 -33.31 0.18 30.66
N HIS A 205 -34.39 -0.55 30.92
CA HIS A 205 -35.37 -0.12 31.92
C HIS A 205 -34.66 0.08 33.28
N PRO A 206 -34.93 1.16 34.02
CA PRO A 206 -34.51 1.25 35.42
C PRO A 206 -35.24 0.12 36.15
N GLY A 207 -34.50 -0.89 36.59
CA GLY A 207 -35.04 -1.95 37.42
C GLY A 207 -35.61 -1.37 38.72
N PRO A 208 -36.73 -1.89 39.24
CA PRO A 208 -37.27 -1.47 40.52
C PRO A 208 -36.35 -2.00 41.63
N GLY A 209 -35.32 -1.24 41.98
CA GLY A 209 -34.29 -1.65 42.92
C GLY A 209 -33.61 -0.50 43.66
N TYR A 210 -34.25 0.66 43.73
CA TYR A 210 -33.89 1.71 44.67
C TYR A 210 -35.05 1.86 45.66
N ALA A 211 -34.98 1.07 46.73
CA ALA A 211 -35.65 1.32 47.99
C ALA A 211 -34.56 1.66 49.02
#